data_AF-A0AAV6Z432-F1
#
_entry.id   AF-A0AAV6Z432-F1
#
_cell.length_a   1.000
_cell.length_b   1.000
_cell.length_c   1.000
_cell.angle_alpha   90.00
_cell.angle_beta   90.00
_cell.angle_gamma   90.00
#
_symmetry.space_group_name_H-M   'P 1'
#
loop_
_entity.id
_entity.type
_entity.pdbx_description
1 polymer ?
#
loop_
_entity_poly.entity_id
_entity_poly.type
_entity_poly.pdbx_seq_one_letter_code
_entity_poly.pdbx_strand_id
1 'polypeptide(L)'
;MVKYGMGGLIIVFLICIIWFPLLFMSLVRSVVGVVNHPIDVTVTFKLGGYEPLFTMSAQQQSIQPFSPQEYEQLTSEFDRQPTAMQFITLYSYEDIVTAQIEGNSGSVWGISPPSREQMRRELENGSSAITLRFTWDFQRDLAKGGTVEHTSEKHTKDLEPGSEVRLQLAELLEGTRVSPVSVSHLFPKYIRAPNGPEANPVKQLQPDEEESYLNVTVHLNRQRISDGNSSSSFVEWWVIKMENCKQECNILPMVIFNDKVSPPSLGFLAGYG
;
A
#
# COMPACT_ATOMS: atom_id res chain seq x y z
N MET A 1 62.23 -6.13 -31.25
CA MET A 1 60.95 -5.40 -31.46
C MET A 1 59.73 -6.32 -31.33
N VAL A 2 59.61 -7.39 -32.12
CA VAL A 2 58.40 -8.27 -32.11
C VAL A 2 58.18 -9.01 -30.77
N LYS A 3 59.22 -9.54 -30.12
CA LYS A 3 59.09 -10.28 -28.85
C LYS A 3 58.58 -9.43 -27.68
N TYR A 4 59.03 -8.18 -27.59
CA TYR A 4 58.58 -7.23 -26.57
C TYR A 4 57.16 -6.71 -26.87
N GLY A 5 56.79 -6.56 -28.14
CA GLY A 5 55.42 -6.24 -28.54
C GLY A 5 54.43 -7.36 -28.21
N MET A 6 54.79 -8.63 -28.49
CA MET A 6 53.94 -9.79 -28.23
C MET A 6 53.76 -10.05 -26.73
N GLY A 7 54.84 -9.92 -25.93
CA GLY A 7 54.76 -10.04 -24.47
C GLY A 7 53.94 -8.92 -23.82
N GLY A 8 54.09 -7.66 -24.28
CA GLY A 8 53.28 -6.54 -23.81
C GLY A 8 51.80 -6.70 -24.10
N LEU A 9 51.44 -7.20 -25.29
CA LEU A 9 50.05 -7.45 -25.69
C LEU A 9 49.39 -8.54 -24.80
N ILE A 10 50.12 -9.60 -24.47
CA ILE A 10 49.65 -10.66 -23.55
C ILE A 10 49.42 -10.09 -22.14
N ILE A 11 50.34 -9.26 -21.64
CA ILE A 11 50.20 -8.64 -20.32
C ILE A 11 48.98 -7.71 -20.28
N VAL A 12 48.78 -6.86 -21.28
CA VAL A 12 47.60 -5.98 -21.38
C VAL A 12 46.31 -6.80 -21.46
N PHE A 13 46.30 -7.87 -22.26
CA PHE A 13 45.15 -8.76 -22.37
C PHE A 13 44.79 -9.43 -21.04
N LEU A 14 45.79 -9.88 -20.29
CA LEU A 14 45.61 -10.51 -18.98
C LEU A 14 45.10 -9.50 -17.94
N ILE A 15 45.60 -8.26 -17.95
CA ILE A 15 45.06 -7.15 -17.13
C ILE A 15 43.60 -6.90 -17.50
N CYS A 16 43.26 -6.82 -18.79
CA CYS A 16 41.87 -6.64 -19.22
C CYS A 16 40.96 -7.77 -18.73
N ILE A 17 41.36 -9.04 -18.82
CA ILE A 17 40.52 -10.16 -18.34
C ILE A 17 40.27 -10.11 -16.83
N ILE A 18 41.24 -9.67 -16.03
CA ILE A 18 41.09 -9.61 -14.56
C ILE A 18 40.32 -8.36 -14.14
N TRP A 19 40.65 -7.21 -14.72
CA TRP A 19 40.09 -5.93 -14.30
C TRP A 19 38.77 -5.58 -14.98
N PHE A 20 38.53 -6.03 -16.22
CA PHE A 20 37.29 -5.73 -16.93
C PHE A 20 36.06 -6.28 -16.20
N PRO A 21 36.01 -7.53 -15.70
CA PRO A 21 34.88 -8.01 -14.90
C PRO A 21 34.67 -7.21 -13.61
N LEU A 22 35.76 -6.80 -12.94
CA LEU A 22 35.67 -6.01 -11.72
C LEU A 22 35.15 -4.59 -12.00
N LEU A 23 35.66 -3.94 -13.05
CA LEU A 23 35.21 -2.63 -13.49
C LEU A 23 33.77 -2.70 -14.00
N PHE A 24 33.42 -3.71 -14.79
CA PHE A 24 32.09 -3.93 -15.30
C PHE A 24 31.07 -4.16 -14.17
N MET A 25 31.38 -5.02 -13.20
CA MET A 25 30.52 -5.22 -12.01
C MET A 25 30.40 -3.95 -11.17
N SER A 26 31.45 -3.14 -11.07
CA SER A 26 31.38 -1.83 -10.39
C SER A 26 30.50 -0.83 -11.15
N LEU A 27 30.56 -0.82 -12.48
CA LEU A 27 29.75 0.06 -13.34
C LEU A 27 28.27 -0.36 -13.35
N VAL A 28 27.98 -1.66 -13.43
CA VAL A 28 26.62 -2.21 -13.35
C VAL A 28 25.97 -1.88 -12.01
N ARG A 29 26.73 -1.95 -10.90
CA ARG A 29 26.25 -1.51 -9.58
C ARG A 29 26.15 0.01 -9.43
N SER A 30 26.91 0.76 -10.24
CA SER A 30 26.96 2.23 -10.20
C SER A 30 25.88 2.89 -11.06
N VAL A 31 25.12 2.15 -11.87
CA VAL A 31 23.97 2.76 -12.57
C VAL A 31 22.89 3.03 -11.53
N VAL A 32 22.74 4.32 -11.22
CA VAL A 32 21.74 4.83 -10.30
C VAL A 32 20.38 4.35 -10.77
N GLY A 33 19.72 3.53 -9.96
CA GLY A 33 18.39 3.04 -10.28
C GLY A 33 17.40 4.20 -10.49
N VAL A 34 16.39 3.95 -11.32
CA VAL A 34 15.34 4.91 -11.62
C VAL A 34 14.28 4.84 -10.53
N VAL A 35 13.80 6.01 -10.10
CA VAL A 35 12.69 6.14 -9.16
C VAL A 35 11.43 5.53 -9.76
N ASN A 36 10.74 4.67 -9.00
CA ASN A 36 9.63 3.87 -9.48
C ASN A 36 8.34 4.11 -8.67
N HIS A 37 7.85 5.36 -8.72
CA HIS A 37 6.60 5.72 -8.05
C HIS A 37 5.40 4.95 -8.65
N PRO A 38 4.44 4.54 -7.82
CA PRO A 38 3.18 4.03 -8.34
C PRO A 38 2.44 5.13 -9.11
N ILE A 39 1.76 4.73 -10.18
CA ILE A 39 0.84 5.58 -10.94
C ILE A 39 -0.58 5.52 -10.40
N ASP A 40 -0.91 4.42 -9.72
CA ASP A 40 -2.17 4.20 -9.04
C ASP A 40 -1.92 3.42 -7.74
N VAL A 41 -2.63 3.82 -6.67
CA VAL A 41 -2.68 3.12 -5.39
C VAL A 41 -4.14 2.78 -5.11
N THR A 42 -4.49 1.52 -5.29
CA THR A 42 -5.83 1.01 -5.04
C THR A 42 -5.89 0.31 -3.70
N VAL A 43 -6.81 0.72 -2.84
CA VAL A 43 -7.11 0.05 -1.57
C VAL A 43 -8.52 -0.50 -1.55
N THR A 44 -8.70 -1.66 -0.93
CA THR A 44 -10.02 -2.25 -0.73
C THR A 44 -10.21 -2.69 0.70
N PHE A 45 -11.44 -2.52 1.20
CA PHE A 45 -11.89 -2.99 2.49
C PHE A 45 -13.08 -3.92 2.27
N LYS A 46 -12.88 -5.20 2.59
CA LYS A 46 -13.83 -6.27 2.33
C LYS A 46 -14.15 -7.00 3.63
N LEU A 47 -15.41 -7.39 3.80
CA LEU A 47 -15.84 -8.27 4.88
C LEU A 47 -16.22 -9.63 4.30
N GLY A 48 -15.52 -10.68 4.73
CA GLY A 48 -15.74 -12.06 4.30
C GLY A 48 -15.75 -12.23 2.78
N GLY A 49 -16.69 -13.04 2.29
CA GLY A 49 -16.90 -13.30 0.88
C GLY A 49 -17.73 -12.24 0.13
N TYR A 50 -18.28 -11.25 0.83
CA TYR A 50 -19.26 -10.29 0.28
C TYR A 50 -18.65 -9.24 -0.65
N GLU A 51 -19.50 -8.46 -1.32
CA GLU A 51 -19.03 -7.31 -2.10
C GLU A 51 -18.16 -6.36 -1.24
N PRO A 52 -17.05 -5.82 -1.79
CA PRO A 52 -16.21 -4.86 -1.07
C PRO A 52 -17.04 -3.72 -0.52
N LEU A 53 -16.81 -3.39 0.75
CA LEU A 53 -17.51 -2.29 1.40
C LEU A 53 -16.95 -0.96 0.88
N PHE A 54 -15.64 -0.87 0.77
CA PHE A 54 -14.96 0.32 0.29
C PHE A 54 -13.88 -0.05 -0.71
N THR A 55 -13.84 0.69 -1.81
CA THR A 55 -12.79 0.64 -2.83
C THR A 55 -12.42 2.07 -3.18
N MET A 56 -11.14 2.39 -3.15
CA MET A 56 -10.63 3.70 -3.56
C MET A 56 -9.32 3.53 -4.32
N SER A 57 -9.13 4.34 -5.35
CA SER A 57 -7.91 4.42 -6.14
C SER A 57 -7.39 5.85 -6.11
N ALA A 58 -6.23 6.04 -5.51
CA ALA A 58 -5.50 7.30 -5.53
C ALA A 58 -4.60 7.33 -6.77
N GLN A 59 -4.86 8.26 -7.68
CA GLN A 59 -4.09 8.43 -8.92
C GLN A 59 -2.95 9.44 -8.72
N GLN A 60 -2.15 9.67 -9.76
CA GLN A 60 -0.94 10.51 -9.74
C GLN A 60 -1.07 11.88 -9.03
N GLN A 61 -2.21 12.57 -9.11
CA GLN A 61 -2.39 13.87 -8.43
C GLN A 61 -2.50 13.76 -6.90
N SER A 62 -2.97 12.61 -6.42
CA SER A 62 -3.10 12.27 -5.00
C SER A 62 -1.89 11.49 -4.48
N ILE A 63 -0.93 11.14 -5.34
CA ILE A 63 0.33 10.50 -4.96
C ILE A 63 1.41 11.57 -4.97
N GLN A 64 1.78 12.06 -3.79
CA GLN A 64 2.71 13.18 -3.63
C GLN A 64 4.10 12.67 -3.26
N PRO A 65 5.14 12.94 -4.05
CA PRO A 65 6.52 12.68 -3.64
C PRO A 65 6.86 13.45 -2.37
N PHE A 66 7.66 12.83 -1.49
CA PHE A 66 8.15 13.50 -0.30
C PHE A 66 8.98 14.72 -0.67
N SER A 67 8.75 15.82 0.04
CA SER A 67 9.67 16.94 0.11
C SER A 67 10.83 16.65 1.07
N PRO A 68 11.96 17.36 0.97
CA PRO A 68 13.03 17.27 1.95
C PRO A 68 12.55 17.54 3.39
N GLN A 69 11.58 18.44 3.56
CA GLN A 69 11.01 18.77 4.87
C GLN A 69 10.20 17.60 5.46
N GLU A 70 9.41 16.90 4.65
CA GLU A 70 8.67 15.71 5.09
C GLU A 70 9.62 14.56 5.45
N TYR A 71 10.73 14.42 4.71
CA TYR A 71 11.78 13.45 5.06
C TYR A 71 12.47 13.80 6.39
N GLU A 72 12.74 15.08 6.64
CA GLU A 72 13.25 15.55 7.94
C GLU A 72 12.24 15.30 9.07
N GLN A 73 10.95 15.49 8.83
CA GLN A 73 9.89 15.16 9.81
C GLN A 73 9.83 13.66 10.11
N LEU A 74 9.89 12.81 9.07
CA LEU A 74 9.92 11.35 9.22
C LEU A 74 11.14 10.89 10.00
N THR A 75 12.33 11.41 9.68
CA THR A 75 13.56 11.06 10.41
C THR A 75 13.54 11.57 11.85
N SER A 76 12.92 12.73 12.11
CA SER A 76 12.70 13.21 13.47
C SER A 76 11.68 12.39 14.25
N GLU A 77 10.66 11.81 13.59
CA GLU A 77 9.67 10.94 14.21
C GLU A 77 10.31 9.64 14.72
N PHE A 78 11.30 9.12 13.99
CA PHE A 78 11.96 7.84 14.25
C PHE A 78 13.38 7.96 14.83
N ASP A 79 13.78 9.14 15.32
CA ASP A 79 15.15 9.45 15.77
C ASP A 79 15.68 8.51 16.86
N ARG A 80 14.79 8.06 17.74
CA ARG A 80 15.05 7.18 18.88
C ARG A 80 15.01 5.69 18.55
N GLN A 81 14.67 5.33 17.31
CA GLN A 81 14.58 3.95 16.86
C GLN A 81 15.69 3.66 15.83
N PRO A 82 16.85 3.11 16.26
CA PRO A 82 17.99 2.89 15.36
C PRO A 82 17.67 1.99 14.16
N THR A 83 16.81 0.99 14.34
CA THR A 83 16.37 0.07 13.29
C THR A 83 15.52 0.77 12.23
N ALA A 84 14.61 1.67 12.64
CA ALA A 84 13.82 2.51 11.76
C ALA A 84 14.73 3.44 10.94
N MET A 85 15.68 4.11 11.59
CA MET A 85 16.62 5.02 10.93
C MET A 85 17.51 4.29 9.92
N GLN A 86 18.01 3.10 10.25
CA GLN A 86 18.74 2.27 9.31
C GLN A 86 17.93 1.98 8.04
N PHE A 87 16.63 1.70 8.17
CA PHE A 87 15.75 1.50 7.02
C PHE A 87 15.52 2.81 6.24
N ILE A 88 15.17 3.91 6.91
CA ILE A 88 14.85 5.19 6.26
C ILE A 88 16.04 5.70 5.43
N THR A 89 17.27 5.57 5.94
CA THR A 89 18.50 6.01 5.25
C THR A 89 18.83 5.22 3.98
N LEU A 90 18.17 4.09 3.72
CA LEU A 90 18.28 3.37 2.44
C LEU A 90 17.55 4.09 1.29
N TYR A 91 16.64 5.01 1.61
CA TYR A 91 15.82 5.73 0.65
C TYR A 91 16.14 7.22 0.68
N SER A 92 16.20 7.83 -0.49
CA SER A 92 16.16 9.30 -0.61
C SER A 92 14.71 9.79 -0.49
N TYR A 93 14.51 11.08 -0.21
CA TYR A 93 13.16 11.67 -0.21
C TYR A 93 12.42 11.42 -1.55
N GLU A 94 13.15 11.41 -2.67
CA GLU A 94 12.59 11.12 -4.00
C GLU A 94 12.06 9.70 -4.15
N ASP A 95 12.48 8.75 -3.32
CA ASP A 95 12.05 7.35 -3.40
C ASP A 95 10.75 7.11 -2.60
N ILE A 96 10.29 8.11 -1.84
CA ILE A 96 9.16 7.99 -0.93
C ILE A 96 8.00 8.85 -1.46
N VAL A 97 6.79 8.30 -1.42
CA VAL A 97 5.57 9.03 -1.77
C VAL A 97 4.54 8.88 -0.64
N THR A 98 3.70 9.90 -0.48
CA THR A 98 2.45 9.81 0.29
C THR A 98 1.30 9.64 -0.68
N ALA A 99 0.60 8.51 -0.63
CA ALA A 99 -0.68 8.34 -1.29
C ALA A 99 -1.79 8.90 -0.39
N GLN A 100 -2.43 9.98 -0.84
CA GLN A 100 -3.57 10.60 -0.19
C GLN A 100 -4.85 9.88 -0.64
N ILE A 101 -5.22 8.83 0.10
CA ILE A 101 -6.39 8.01 -0.23
C ILE A 101 -7.64 8.68 0.32
N GLU A 102 -8.61 8.98 -0.56
CA GLU A 102 -9.92 9.50 -0.15
C GLU A 102 -10.72 8.45 0.65
N GLY A 103 -11.29 8.88 1.77
CA GLY A 103 -11.97 8.03 2.74
C GLY A 103 -13.43 7.75 2.38
N ASN A 104 -14.00 8.43 1.40
CA ASN A 104 -15.30 8.06 0.83
C ASN A 104 -15.08 7.00 -0.24
N SER A 105 -15.85 5.91 -0.26
CA SER A 105 -15.73 4.91 -1.32
C SER A 105 -15.89 5.54 -2.71
N GLY A 106 -15.03 5.16 -3.65
CA GLY A 106 -15.06 5.66 -5.03
C GLY A 106 -16.26 5.13 -5.83
N SER A 107 -16.96 4.14 -5.29
CA SER A 107 -18.18 3.57 -5.86
C SER A 107 -19.28 3.37 -4.82
N VAL A 108 -20.53 3.37 -5.31
CA VAL A 108 -21.71 2.97 -4.57
C VAL A 108 -21.61 1.49 -4.19
N TRP A 109 -22.11 1.13 -3.02
CA TRP A 109 -22.08 -0.25 -2.54
C TRP A 109 -23.08 -1.13 -3.30
N GLY A 110 -22.57 -1.92 -4.25
CA GLY A 110 -23.37 -2.73 -5.18
C GLY A 110 -23.88 -4.07 -4.64
N ILE A 111 -24.01 -4.25 -3.33
CA ILE A 111 -24.44 -5.53 -2.75
C ILE A 111 -25.90 -5.86 -3.09
N SER A 112 -26.19 -7.14 -3.34
CA SER A 112 -27.57 -7.58 -3.51
C SER A 112 -28.33 -7.56 -2.17
N PRO A 113 -29.64 -7.21 -2.14
CA PRO A 113 -30.45 -7.26 -0.92
C PRO A 113 -30.37 -8.60 -0.14
N PRO A 114 -30.42 -9.79 -0.79
CA PRO A 114 -30.26 -11.04 -0.05
C PRO A 114 -28.85 -11.23 0.52
N SER A 115 -27.79 -10.85 -0.20
CA SER A 115 -26.42 -10.90 0.31
C SER A 115 -26.21 -9.98 1.50
N ARG A 116 -26.83 -8.79 1.48
CA ARG A 116 -26.80 -7.84 2.61
C ARG A 116 -27.46 -8.41 3.85
N GLU A 117 -28.65 -8.98 3.71
CA GLU A 117 -29.37 -9.57 4.84
C GLU A 117 -28.61 -10.79 5.40
N GLN A 118 -27.99 -11.59 4.53
CA GLN A 118 -27.11 -12.68 4.95
C GLN A 118 -25.88 -12.17 5.73
N MET A 119 -25.20 -11.14 5.21
CA MET A 119 -24.06 -10.50 5.88
C MET A 119 -24.45 -9.96 7.26
N ARG A 120 -25.60 -9.30 7.38
CA ARG A 120 -26.13 -8.80 8.66
C ARG A 120 -26.38 -9.95 9.65
N ARG A 121 -27.06 -11.02 9.21
CA ARG A 121 -27.32 -12.21 10.06
C ARG A 121 -26.05 -12.92 10.47
N GLU A 122 -25.07 -13.01 9.58
CA GLU A 122 -23.77 -13.59 9.89
C GLU A 122 -23.04 -12.74 10.93
N LEU A 123 -23.03 -11.42 10.80
CA LEU A 123 -22.48 -10.51 11.80
C LEU A 123 -23.17 -10.67 13.17
N GLU A 124 -24.50 -10.77 13.24
CA GLU A 124 -25.21 -10.88 14.53
C GLU A 124 -25.14 -12.27 15.17
N ASN A 125 -25.42 -13.32 14.38
CA ASN A 125 -25.73 -14.66 14.88
C ASN A 125 -24.78 -15.74 14.38
N GLY A 126 -23.77 -15.38 13.58
CA GLY A 126 -22.81 -16.33 13.05
C GLY A 126 -21.93 -16.93 14.15
N SER A 127 -21.74 -18.24 14.11
CA SER A 127 -20.92 -18.98 15.07
C SER A 127 -19.43 -19.06 14.70
N SER A 128 -19.06 -18.71 13.47
CA SER A 128 -17.68 -18.62 13.00
C SER A 128 -17.18 -17.18 12.98
N ALA A 129 -15.87 -17.00 13.07
CA ALA A 129 -15.23 -15.71 12.82
C ALA A 129 -15.47 -15.26 11.37
N ILE A 130 -15.64 -13.94 11.19
CA ILE A 130 -15.75 -13.32 9.88
C ILE A 130 -14.51 -12.49 9.60
N THR A 131 -13.79 -12.81 8.53
CA THR A 131 -12.54 -12.14 8.19
C THR A 131 -12.79 -10.79 7.57
N LEU A 132 -12.27 -9.76 8.18
CA LEU A 132 -12.16 -8.41 7.64
C LEU A 132 -10.81 -8.29 6.93
N ARG A 133 -10.81 -7.81 5.69
CA ARG A 133 -9.63 -7.76 4.82
C ARG A 133 -9.43 -6.35 4.28
N PHE A 134 -8.26 -5.77 4.56
CA PHE A 134 -7.77 -4.54 3.95
C PHE A 134 -6.68 -4.92 2.94
N THR A 135 -6.80 -4.50 1.69
CA THR A 135 -5.80 -4.77 0.64
C THR A 135 -5.27 -3.47 0.09
N TRP A 136 -4.03 -3.47 -0.35
CA TRP A 136 -3.43 -2.39 -1.14
C TRP A 136 -2.74 -2.99 -2.36
N ASP A 137 -2.91 -2.32 -3.48
CA ASP A 137 -2.30 -2.66 -4.77
C ASP A 137 -1.68 -1.40 -5.36
N PHE A 138 -0.42 -1.51 -5.75
CA PHE A 138 0.34 -0.43 -6.35
C PHE A 138 0.62 -0.80 -7.80
N GLN A 139 0.07 -0.01 -8.72
CA GLN A 139 0.36 -0.13 -10.15
C GLN A 139 1.52 0.79 -10.53
N ARG A 140 2.43 0.32 -11.35
CA ARG A 140 3.64 1.06 -11.79
C ARG A 140 3.73 1.16 -13.30
N ASP A 141 4.50 2.15 -13.75
CA ASP A 141 4.78 2.35 -15.16
C ASP A 141 6.01 1.55 -15.59
N LEU A 142 5.79 0.40 -16.24
CA LEU A 142 6.86 -0.45 -16.77
C LEU A 142 7.73 0.24 -17.84
N ALA A 143 7.28 1.35 -18.43
CA ALA A 143 8.11 2.11 -19.37
C ALA A 143 9.33 2.76 -18.69
N LYS A 144 9.27 2.99 -17.36
CA LYS A 144 10.39 3.53 -16.58
C LYS A 144 11.41 2.47 -16.14
N GLY A 145 11.06 1.18 -16.28
CA GLY A 145 11.89 0.04 -15.87
C GLY A 145 11.15 -0.89 -14.92
N GLY A 146 11.79 -2.04 -14.62
CA GLY A 146 11.17 -3.11 -13.82
C GLY A 146 10.40 -4.13 -14.66
N THR A 147 9.98 -5.23 -14.04
CA THR A 147 9.28 -6.35 -14.68
C THR A 147 7.90 -6.62 -14.09
N VAL A 148 7.60 -6.02 -12.94
CA VAL A 148 6.37 -6.23 -12.18
C VAL A 148 5.56 -4.94 -12.17
N GLU A 149 4.40 -4.97 -12.81
CA GLU A 149 3.49 -3.83 -12.90
C GLU A 149 2.72 -3.62 -11.59
N HIS A 150 2.20 -4.70 -11.02
CA HIS A 150 1.39 -4.69 -9.80
C HIS A 150 2.15 -5.32 -8.64
N THR A 151 2.28 -4.57 -7.54
CA THR A 151 2.78 -5.08 -6.27
C THR A 151 1.72 -4.84 -5.20
N SER A 152 1.29 -5.90 -4.53
CA SER A 152 0.15 -5.86 -3.60
C SER A 152 0.39 -6.71 -2.38
N GLU A 153 -0.38 -6.43 -1.33
CA GLU A 153 -0.49 -7.28 -0.16
C GLU A 153 -1.81 -7.00 0.56
N LYS A 154 -2.12 -7.80 1.57
CA LYS A 154 -3.30 -7.65 2.41
C LYS A 154 -2.98 -7.73 3.89
N HIS A 155 -3.81 -7.05 4.68
CA HIS A 155 -3.96 -7.27 6.11
C HIS A 155 -5.34 -7.88 6.38
N THR A 156 -5.40 -8.86 7.27
CA THR A 156 -6.64 -9.55 7.65
C THR A 156 -6.82 -9.55 9.15
N LYS A 157 -8.05 -9.30 9.60
CA LYS A 157 -8.44 -9.36 11.01
C LYS A 157 -9.71 -10.18 11.14
N ASP A 158 -9.69 -11.20 11.98
CA ASP A 158 -10.86 -12.04 12.23
C ASP A 158 -11.74 -11.41 13.31
N LEU A 159 -13.03 -11.21 12.99
CA LEU A 159 -14.02 -10.70 13.93
C LEU A 159 -14.74 -11.87 14.59
N GLU A 160 -14.34 -12.17 15.82
CA GLU A 160 -14.92 -13.25 16.61
C GLU A 160 -16.43 -13.08 16.87
N PRO A 161 -17.19 -14.18 17.00
CA PRO A 161 -18.60 -14.14 17.38
C PRO A 161 -18.83 -13.36 18.67
N GLY A 162 -19.81 -12.46 18.66
CA GLY A 162 -20.16 -11.63 19.83
C GLY A 162 -19.22 -10.46 20.11
N SER A 163 -18.21 -10.20 19.28
CA SER A 163 -17.37 -9.00 19.41
C SER A 163 -18.18 -7.72 19.16
N GLU A 164 -17.85 -6.64 19.88
CA GLU A 164 -18.57 -5.36 19.76
C GLU A 164 -18.52 -4.80 18.34
N VAL A 165 -17.36 -4.87 17.67
CA VAL A 165 -17.19 -4.41 16.29
C VAL A 165 -18.17 -5.10 15.35
N ARG A 166 -18.34 -6.43 15.51
CA ARG A 166 -19.22 -7.25 14.68
C ARG A 166 -20.68 -6.85 14.85
N LEU A 167 -21.12 -6.67 16.09
CA LEU A 167 -22.48 -6.23 16.41
C LEU A 167 -22.74 -4.81 15.87
N GLN A 168 -21.82 -3.88 16.09
CA GLN A 168 -21.99 -2.51 15.63
C GLN A 168 -21.98 -2.40 14.09
N LEU A 169 -21.22 -3.24 13.38
CA LEU A 169 -21.28 -3.34 11.92
C LEU A 169 -22.66 -3.85 11.45
N ALA A 170 -23.27 -4.80 12.16
CA ALA A 170 -24.62 -5.24 11.86
C ALA A 170 -25.66 -4.13 12.07
N GLU A 171 -25.55 -3.38 13.17
CA GLU A 171 -26.42 -2.22 13.45
C GLU A 171 -26.29 -1.14 12.37
N LEU A 172 -25.08 -0.92 11.83
CA LEU A 172 -24.87 -0.04 10.68
C LEU A 172 -25.59 -0.55 9.43
N LEU A 173 -25.61 -1.87 9.17
CA LEU A 173 -26.32 -2.47 8.03
C LEU A 173 -27.84 -2.42 8.20
N GLU A 174 -28.34 -2.57 9.41
CA GLU A 174 -29.76 -2.44 9.76
C GLU A 174 -30.21 -0.97 9.63
N GLY A 175 -29.34 -0.04 10.05
CA GLY A 175 -29.62 1.40 10.09
C GLY A 175 -30.14 1.86 11.44
N THR A 176 -30.02 1.04 12.47
CA THR A 176 -30.32 1.36 13.87
C THR A 176 -29.20 2.20 14.51
N ARG A 177 -27.97 2.07 13.99
CA ARG A 177 -26.81 2.88 14.39
C ARG A 177 -26.44 3.92 13.35
N VAL A 178 -26.14 5.14 13.81
CA VAL A 178 -25.62 6.24 12.98
C VAL A 178 -24.15 6.55 13.30
N SER A 179 -23.67 6.25 14.50
CA SER A 179 -22.27 6.50 14.87
C SER A 179 -21.30 5.57 14.12
N PRO A 180 -20.10 6.04 13.73
CA PRO A 180 -19.07 5.19 13.13
C PRO A 180 -18.65 4.03 14.05
N VAL A 181 -18.13 2.96 13.46
CA VAL A 181 -17.59 1.78 14.16
C VAL A 181 -16.08 1.84 14.14
N SER A 182 -15.45 1.77 15.31
CA SER A 182 -13.99 1.73 15.41
C SER A 182 -13.47 0.32 15.15
N VAL A 183 -12.54 0.20 14.22
CA VAL A 183 -11.80 -1.02 13.91
C VAL A 183 -10.33 -0.75 14.21
N SER A 184 -9.83 -1.35 15.29
CA SER A 184 -8.43 -1.16 15.69
C SER A 184 -7.46 -1.88 14.77
N HIS A 185 -6.23 -1.38 14.67
CA HIS A 185 -5.10 -2.09 14.06
C HIS A 185 -5.35 -2.56 12.62
N LEU A 186 -5.97 -1.71 11.79
CA LEU A 186 -6.36 -2.08 10.43
C LEU A 186 -5.49 -1.46 9.33
N PHE A 187 -5.05 -0.21 9.52
CA PHE A 187 -4.41 0.54 8.46
C PHE A 187 -2.88 0.63 8.66
N PRO A 188 -2.07 -0.14 7.91
CA PRO A 188 -0.62 0.00 7.93
C PRO A 188 -0.20 1.29 7.21
N LYS A 189 0.39 2.24 7.96
CA LYS A 189 0.78 3.56 7.40
C LYS A 189 2.01 3.48 6.50
N TYR A 190 3.01 2.69 6.87
CA TYR A 190 4.30 2.63 6.15
C TYR A 190 4.45 1.29 5.41
N ILE A 191 4.51 1.35 4.07
CA ILE A 191 4.56 0.16 3.21
C ILE A 191 5.80 0.23 2.32
N ARG A 192 6.48 -0.91 2.14
CA ARG A 192 7.54 -1.03 1.15
C ARG A 192 6.93 -1.55 -0.15
N ALA A 193 7.22 -0.86 -1.25
CA ALA A 193 6.92 -1.32 -2.59
C ALA A 193 8.22 -1.82 -3.25
N PRO A 194 8.57 -3.10 -3.12
CA PRO A 194 9.78 -3.65 -3.73
C PRO A 194 9.59 -3.89 -5.23
N ASN A 195 10.65 -4.30 -5.93
CA ASN A 195 10.56 -4.67 -7.36
C ASN A 195 9.79 -5.99 -7.62
N GLY A 196 9.46 -6.74 -6.55
CA GLY A 196 8.65 -7.95 -6.61
C GLY A 196 7.15 -7.68 -6.43
N PRO A 197 6.31 -8.72 -6.52
CA PRO A 197 4.85 -8.59 -6.47
C PRO A 197 4.27 -8.38 -5.06
N GLU A 198 5.08 -8.51 -4.00
CA GLU A 198 4.61 -8.45 -2.61
C GLU A 198 4.98 -7.14 -1.92
N ALA A 199 3.98 -6.32 -1.59
CA ALA A 199 4.16 -5.00 -0.99
C ALA A 199 3.98 -5.04 0.54
N ASN A 200 4.96 -5.55 1.27
CA ASN A 200 4.84 -5.77 2.71
C ASN A 200 4.94 -4.46 3.55
N PRO A 201 4.23 -4.36 4.69
CA PRO A 201 4.42 -3.28 5.66
C PRO A 201 5.85 -3.25 6.21
N VAL A 202 6.36 -2.05 6.48
CA VAL A 202 7.75 -1.88 6.95
C VAL A 202 7.87 -2.24 8.43
N LYS A 203 8.33 -3.46 8.73
CA LYS A 203 8.52 -3.95 10.10
C LYS A 203 9.44 -3.06 10.95
N GLN A 204 10.43 -2.40 10.35
CA GLN A 204 11.33 -1.51 11.08
C GLN A 204 10.65 -0.24 11.59
N LEU A 205 9.57 0.21 10.91
CA LEU A 205 8.76 1.37 11.30
C LEU A 205 7.51 0.96 12.09
N GLN A 206 7.12 -0.31 11.98
CA GLN A 206 5.96 -0.93 12.65
C GLN A 206 6.43 -2.24 13.32
N PRO A 207 7.21 -2.14 14.42
CA PRO A 207 7.90 -3.29 15.02
C PRO A 207 6.96 -4.31 15.67
N ASP A 208 5.81 -3.86 16.16
CA ASP A 208 4.77 -4.73 16.74
C ASP A 208 3.77 -5.22 15.67
N GLU A 209 4.14 -5.11 14.39
CA GLU A 209 3.36 -5.52 13.22
C GLU A 209 1.92 -4.99 13.29
N GLU A 210 0.92 -5.86 13.46
CA GLU A 210 -0.49 -5.50 13.50
C GLU A 210 -0.81 -4.47 14.59
N GLU A 211 -0.21 -4.60 15.79
CA GLU A 211 -0.46 -3.68 16.90
C GLU A 211 0.04 -2.26 16.61
N SER A 212 1.01 -2.11 15.69
CA SER A 212 1.49 -0.80 15.21
C SER A 212 0.58 -0.18 14.15
N TYR A 213 -0.38 -0.92 13.59
CA TYR A 213 -1.29 -0.40 12.58
C TYR A 213 -2.30 0.56 13.20
N LEU A 214 -2.74 1.51 12.39
CA LEU A 214 -3.61 2.58 12.84
C LEU A 214 -5.07 2.12 12.89
N ASN A 215 -5.79 2.65 13.87
CA ASN A 215 -7.23 2.45 14.00
C ASN A 215 -7.98 3.28 12.97
N VAL A 216 -9.05 2.71 12.44
CA VAL A 216 -9.95 3.41 11.53
C VAL A 216 -11.38 3.35 12.03
N THR A 217 -12.18 4.33 11.66
CA THR A 217 -13.63 4.31 11.85
C THR A 217 -14.31 4.04 10.53
N VAL A 218 -15.29 3.15 10.53
CA VAL A 218 -16.09 2.76 9.36
C VAL A 218 -17.53 3.24 9.55
N HIS A 219 -18.11 3.83 8.51
CA HIS A 219 -19.48 4.32 8.53
C HIS A 219 -20.19 4.03 7.20
N LEU A 220 -21.50 3.76 7.26
CA LEU A 220 -22.34 3.55 6.09
C LEU A 220 -23.20 4.80 5.84
N ASN A 221 -22.88 5.56 4.80
CA ASN A 221 -23.71 6.67 4.37
C ASN A 221 -24.90 6.15 3.56
N ARG A 222 -26.06 6.79 3.74
CA ARG A 222 -27.29 6.49 2.99
C ARG A 222 -27.92 7.79 2.51
N GLN A 223 -28.24 7.86 1.22
CA GLN A 223 -28.92 9.00 0.62
C GLN A 223 -30.20 8.54 -0.08
N ARG A 224 -31.32 9.23 0.18
CA ARG A 224 -32.59 8.95 -0.48
C ARG A 224 -32.58 9.44 -1.93
N ILE A 225 -33.10 8.62 -2.84
CA ILE A 225 -33.16 8.92 -4.28
C ILE A 225 -34.49 9.57 -4.69
N SER A 226 -35.55 9.49 -3.87
CA SER A 226 -36.87 10.03 -4.21
C SER A 226 -37.67 10.50 -2.98
N ASP A 227 -38.28 11.69 -3.09
CA ASP A 227 -39.29 12.24 -2.17
C ASP A 227 -40.72 11.98 -2.67
N GLY A 228 -40.97 10.77 -3.20
CA GLY A 228 -42.28 10.33 -3.68
C GLY A 228 -42.78 9.08 -2.95
N ASN A 229 -44.11 8.96 -2.83
CA ASN A 229 -44.86 7.98 -2.01
C ASN A 229 -44.75 6.50 -2.46
N SER A 230 -43.62 6.07 -3.03
CA SER A 230 -43.40 4.72 -3.56
C SER A 230 -41.97 4.27 -3.27
N SER A 231 -41.83 3.30 -2.36
CA SER A 231 -40.60 2.59 -1.95
C SER A 231 -39.34 3.45 -1.88
N SER A 232 -38.95 3.87 -0.67
CA SER A 232 -37.70 4.60 -0.43
C SER A 232 -36.48 3.80 -0.92
N SER A 233 -35.98 4.12 -2.11
CA SER A 233 -34.69 3.63 -2.58
C SER A 233 -33.59 4.52 -2.02
N PHE A 234 -32.60 3.89 -1.39
CA PHE A 234 -31.40 4.55 -0.87
C PHE A 234 -30.21 4.19 -1.77
N VAL A 235 -29.35 5.18 -2.05
CA VAL A 235 -27.97 4.93 -2.44
C VAL A 235 -27.17 4.79 -1.16
N GLU A 236 -26.29 3.80 -1.09
CA GLU A 236 -25.42 3.61 0.06
C GLU A 236 -23.97 3.50 -0.38
N TRP A 237 -23.06 4.05 0.41
CA TRP A 237 -21.62 3.92 0.22
C TRP A 237 -20.92 3.95 1.56
N TRP A 238 -19.78 3.27 1.65
CA TRP A 238 -19.01 3.23 2.88
C TRP A 238 -18.00 4.36 2.93
N VAL A 239 -17.72 4.80 4.15
CA VAL A 239 -16.73 5.82 4.48
C VAL A 239 -15.79 5.25 5.53
N ILE A 240 -14.49 5.37 5.29
CA ILE A 240 -13.43 5.02 6.23
C ILE A 240 -12.68 6.30 6.59
N LYS A 241 -12.36 6.47 7.88
CA LYS A 241 -11.55 7.60 8.38
C LYS A 241 -10.54 7.13 9.40
N MET A 242 -9.44 7.85 9.57
CA MET A 242 -8.51 7.62 10.67
C MET A 242 -9.17 8.00 12.00
N GLU A 243 -9.12 7.14 13.02
CA GLU A 243 -9.81 7.39 14.30
C GLU A 243 -9.28 8.65 15.01
N ASN A 244 -7.96 8.84 15.02
CA ASN A 244 -7.30 9.98 15.68
C ASN A 244 -6.95 11.12 14.70
N CYS A 245 -7.77 11.34 13.69
CA CYS A 245 -7.55 12.43 12.76
C CYS A 245 -7.67 13.81 13.42
N LYS A 246 -6.69 14.69 13.15
CA LYS A 246 -6.72 16.11 13.56
C LYS A 246 -7.01 17.07 12.40
N GLN A 247 -6.51 16.77 11.21
CA GLN A 247 -6.63 17.59 9.99
C GLN A 247 -6.93 16.67 8.81
N GLU A 248 -7.76 17.12 7.88
CA GLU A 248 -8.11 16.39 6.65
C GLU A 248 -8.60 14.95 6.88
N CYS A 249 -9.62 14.79 7.73
CA CYS A 249 -10.12 13.46 8.17
C CYS A 249 -10.81 12.62 7.11
N ASN A 250 -10.90 13.15 5.89
CA ASN A 250 -11.36 12.41 4.75
C ASN A 250 -10.19 11.78 3.99
N ILE A 251 -8.94 11.98 4.41
CA ILE A 251 -7.75 11.43 3.75
C ILE A 251 -7.10 10.39 4.66
N LEU A 252 -6.73 9.24 4.08
CA LEU A 252 -5.92 8.21 4.70
C LEU A 252 -4.53 8.25 4.07
N PRO A 253 -3.54 8.92 4.70
CA PRO A 253 -2.20 9.04 4.14
C PRO A 253 -1.44 7.72 4.30
N MET A 254 -1.04 7.12 3.18
CA MET A 254 -0.18 5.94 3.15
C MET A 254 1.22 6.34 2.65
N VAL A 255 2.25 6.07 3.44
CA VAL A 255 3.65 6.37 3.09
C VAL A 255 4.26 5.12 2.45
N ILE A 256 4.72 5.27 1.21
CA ILE A 256 5.20 4.16 0.38
C ILE A 256 6.68 4.38 0.05
N PHE A 257 7.52 3.43 0.45
CA PHE A 257 8.96 3.40 0.13
C PHE A 257 9.18 2.57 -1.13
N ASN A 258 9.66 3.20 -2.21
CA ASN A 258 9.81 2.55 -3.49
C ASN A 258 11.25 2.12 -3.72
N ASP A 259 11.46 0.82 -3.96
CA ASP A 259 12.75 0.35 -4.46
C ASP A 259 12.98 0.93 -5.87
N LYS A 260 14.21 1.38 -6.14
CA LYS A 260 14.60 1.81 -7.48
C LYS A 260 14.67 0.62 -8.43
N VAL A 261 14.36 0.86 -9.70
CA VAL A 261 14.46 -0.15 -10.78
C VAL A 261 15.65 0.10 -11.68
N SER A 262 16.15 -0.95 -12.34
CA SER A 262 17.12 -0.78 -13.41
C SER A 262 16.45 -0.13 -14.64
N PRO A 263 17.10 0.85 -15.30
CA PRO A 263 16.57 1.43 -16.53
C PRO A 263 16.32 0.34 -17.60
N PRO A 264 15.34 0.52 -18.51
CA PRO A 264 15.03 -0.45 -19.57
C PRO A 264 16.24 -0.80 -20.45
N SER A 265 17.14 0.16 -20.67
CA SER A 265 18.37 -0.02 -21.45
C SER A 265 19.36 -1.04 -20.85
N LEU A 266 19.21 -1.36 -19.56
CA LEU A 266 20.05 -2.30 -18.82
C LEU A 266 19.30 -3.56 -18.39
N GLY A 267 18.04 -3.72 -18.80
CA GLY A 267 17.22 -4.90 -18.48
C GLY A 267 17.85 -6.23 -18.91
N PHE A 268 18.69 -6.23 -19.95
CA PHE A 268 19.45 -7.41 -20.40
C PHE A 268 20.42 -7.97 -19.33
N LEU A 269 20.92 -7.11 -18.43
CA LEU A 269 21.83 -7.52 -17.36
C LEU A 269 21.08 -7.96 -16.09
N ALA A 270 19.83 -7.54 -15.91
CA ALA A 270 19.02 -7.83 -14.73
C ALA A 270 18.35 -9.22 -14.75
N GLY A 271 18.27 -9.88 -15.91
CA GLY A 271 17.63 -11.19 -16.09
C GLY A 271 18.55 -12.41 -15.95
N TYR A 272 19.83 -12.21 -15.67
CA TYR A 272 20.81 -13.29 -15.47
C TYR A 272 21.38 -13.21 -14.05
N GLY A 273 20.59 -13.65 -13.07
CA GLY A 273 20.97 -13.78 -11.66
C GLY A 273 20.13 -14.82 -10.96
#